data_AF-A0A933RJD3-F1
#
_entry.id   AF-A0A933RJD3-F1
#
_cell.length_a   1.000
_cell.length_b   1.000
_cell.length_c   1.000
_cell.angle_alpha   90.00
_cell.angle_beta   90.00
_cell.angle_gamma   90.00
#
_symmetry.space_group_name_H-M   'P 1'
#
loop_
_entity.id
_entity.type
_entity.pdbx_description
1 polymer ?
#
loop_
_entity_poly.entity_id
_entity_poly.type
_entity_poly.pdbx_seq_one_letter_code
_entity_poly.pdbx_strand_id
1 'polypeptide(L)' 'MLHALLVLAAETAEESEPDKTLFYVLGGGLAVFAVLLAAVGLTKADFPSTDGQARGVMGLTALLVVGAMAAAVITG' A
#
# COMPACT_ATOMS: atom_id res chain seq x y z
N MET A 1 -7.95 -37.78 -20.91
CA MET A 1 -6.73 -37.76 -20.06
C MET A 1 -5.78 -36.66 -20.50
N LEU A 2 -5.27 -36.67 -21.74
CA LEU A 2 -4.40 -35.59 -22.25
C LEU A 2 -5.04 -34.19 -22.16
N HIS A 3 -6.32 -34.07 -22.52
CA HIS A 3 -7.05 -32.81 -22.42
C HIS A 3 -7.17 -32.30 -20.97
N ALA A 4 -7.36 -33.19 -20.00
CA ALA A 4 -7.42 -32.82 -18.59
C ALA A 4 -6.05 -32.39 -18.05
N LEU A 5 -4.97 -33.02 -18.51
CA LEU A 5 -3.60 -32.59 -18.20
C LEU A 5 -3.25 -31.23 -18.82
N LEU A 6 -3.76 -30.94 -20.03
CA LEU A 6 -3.57 -29.64 -20.68
C LEU A 6 -4.35 -28.52 -19.97
N VAL A 7 -5.57 -28.80 -19.50
CA VAL A 7 -6.36 -27.86 -18.70
C VAL A 7 -5.67 -27.59 -17.35
N LEU A 8 -5.25 -28.62 -16.64
CA LEU A 8 -4.54 -28.46 -15.36
C LEU A 8 -3.21 -27.70 -15.52
N ALA A 9 -2.45 -27.99 -16.59
CA ALA A 9 -1.21 -27.27 -16.89
C ALA A 9 -1.46 -25.79 -17.23
N ALA A 10 -2.54 -25.49 -17.96
CA ALA A 10 -2.94 -24.12 -18.26
C ALA A 10 -3.39 -23.36 -16.99
N GLU A 11 -4.13 -24.01 -16.10
CA GLU A 11 -4.51 -23.45 -14.79
C GLU A 11 -3.26 -23.11 -13.96
N THR A 12 -2.31 -24.04 -13.82
CA THR A 12 -1.08 -23.80 -13.05
C THR A 12 -0.11 -22.79 -13.69
N ALA A 13 -0.20 -22.57 -15.00
CA ALA A 13 0.63 -21.60 -15.71
C ALA A 13 0.12 -20.16 -15.52
N GLU A 14 -1.19 -19.99 -15.37
CA GLU A 14 -1.85 -18.71 -15.07
C GLU A 14 -1.79 -18.36 -13.57
N GLU A 15 -1.54 -19.34 -12.70
CA GLU A 15 -1.52 -19.22 -11.23
C GLU A 15 -0.18 -18.71 -10.67
N SER A 16 0.57 -17.92 -11.44
CA SER A 16 1.69 -17.15 -10.90
C SER A 16 1.12 -15.96 -10.13
N GLU A 17 0.76 -16.16 -8.86
CA GLU A 17 0.15 -15.11 -8.06
C GLU A 17 1.04 -13.85 -8.08
N PRO A 18 0.49 -12.68 -8.45
CA PRO A 18 1.28 -11.46 -8.58
C PRO A 18 1.97 -11.13 -7.26
N ASP A 19 3.26 -10.78 -7.33
CA ASP A 19 4.05 -10.38 -6.16
C ASP A 19 3.48 -9.09 -5.56
N LYS A 20 2.80 -9.22 -4.41
CA LYS A 20 2.16 -8.12 -3.68
C LYS A 20 3.12 -7.38 -2.75
N THR A 21 4.42 -7.68 -2.77
CA THR A 21 5.42 -7.05 -1.89
C THR A 21 5.36 -5.53 -1.95
N LEU A 22 5.23 -4.95 -3.14
CA LEU A 22 5.14 -3.50 -3.31
C LEU A 22 3.89 -2.91 -2.61
N PHE A 23 2.73 -3.58 -2.75
CA PHE A 23 1.50 -3.17 -2.08
C PHE A 23 1.64 -3.25 -0.56
N TYR A 24 2.24 -4.32 -0.03
CA TYR A 24 2.42 -4.47 1.41
C TYR A 24 3.39 -3.44 1.99
N VAL A 25 4.47 -3.10 1.28
CA VAL A 25 5.43 -2.09 1.74
C VAL A 25 4.76 -0.70 1.77
N LEU A 26 4.08 -0.30 0.70
CA LEU A 26 3.45 1.02 0.62
C LEU A 26 2.22 1.15 1.53
N GLY A 27 1.35 0.14 1.52
CA GLY A 27 0.16 0.09 2.38
C GLY A 27 0.52 -0.06 3.86
N GLY A 28 1.49 -0.92 4.19
CA GLY A 28 2.02 -1.05 5.54
C GLY A 28 2.71 0.24 6.01
N GLY A 29 3.51 0.87 5.15
CA GLY A 29 4.11 2.17 5.42
C GLY A 29 3.08 3.26 5.71
N LEU A 30 1.98 3.30 4.93
CA LEU A 30 0.85 4.18 5.18
C LEU A 30 0.20 3.92 6.54
N ALA A 31 -0.05 2.66 6.89
CA ALA A 31 -0.63 2.28 8.17
C ALA A 31 0.28 2.68 9.36
N VAL A 32 1.58 2.39 9.27
CA VAL A 32 2.58 2.80 10.27
C VAL A 32 2.60 4.31 10.43
N PHE A 33 2.62 5.05 9.32
CA PHE A 33 2.60 6.51 9.35
C PHE A 33 1.34 7.06 10.03
N ALA A 34 0.17 6.49 9.73
CA ALA A 34 -1.09 6.87 10.38
C ALA A 34 -1.07 6.62 11.90
N VAL A 35 -0.53 5.48 12.33
CA VAL A 35 -0.36 5.16 13.76
C VAL A 35 0.60 6.15 14.43
N LEU A 36 1.72 6.50 13.78
CA LEU A 36 2.66 7.49 14.31
C LEU A 36 2.01 8.88 14.43
N LEU A 37 1.21 9.30 13.44
CA LEU A 37 0.44 10.54 13.51
C LEU A 37 -0.57 10.50 14.67
N ALA A 38 -1.30 9.40 14.82
CA ALA A 38 -2.25 9.23 15.90
C ALA A 38 -1.57 9.29 17.27
N ALA A 39 -0.41 8.67 17.44
CA ALA A 39 0.29 8.62 18.72
C ALA A 39 0.94 9.97 19.09
N VAL A 40 1.59 10.65 18.14
CA VAL A 40 2.48 11.80 18.42
C VAL A 40 1.85 13.14 18.08
N GLY A 41 1.10 13.21 16.98
CA GLY A 41 0.60 14.44 16.40
C GLY A 41 -0.83 14.73 16.83
N LEU A 42 -1.77 13.88 16.40
CA LEU A 42 -3.23 14.13 16.49
C LEU A 42 -3.77 14.21 17.92
N THR A 43 -3.01 13.77 18.92
CA THR A 43 -3.37 13.91 20.35
C THR A 43 -3.08 15.31 20.90
N LYS A 44 -2.34 16.15 20.16
CA LYS A 44 -1.97 17.51 20.57
C LYS A 44 -2.88 18.54 19.90
N ALA A 45 -3.39 19.48 20.68
CA ALA A 45 -4.26 20.56 20.19
C ALA A 45 -3.55 21.45 19.15
N ASP A 46 -2.24 21.62 19.28
CA ASP A 46 -1.45 22.52 18.44
C ASP A 46 -0.87 21.83 17.20
N PHE A 47 -1.25 20.57 16.94
CA PHE A 47 -0.77 19.85 15.76
C PHE A 47 -1.70 20.11 14.55
N PRO A 48 -1.14 20.39 13.35
CA PRO A 48 0.27 20.63 13.05
C PRO A 48 0.71 22.03 13.51
N SER A 49 1.93 22.15 14.06
CA SER A 49 2.35 23.41 14.71
C SER A 49 3.00 24.42 13.76
N THR A 50 3.25 24.02 12.50
CA THR A 50 3.82 24.88 11.46
C THR A 50 3.28 24.51 10.08
N ASP A 51 3.29 25.46 9.15
CA ASP A 51 2.94 25.22 7.75
C ASP A 51 3.80 24.14 7.09
N GLY A 52 5.08 24.08 7.46
CA GLY A 52 6.01 23.06 6.98
C GLY A 52 5.60 21.66 7.42
N GLN A 53 5.19 21.49 8.69
CA GLN A 53 4.65 20.22 9.18
C GLN A 53 3.35 19.86 8.46
N ALA A 54 2.42 20.80 8.30
CA ALA A 54 1.16 20.55 7.62
C ALA A 54 1.39 20.04 6.18
N ARG A 55 2.25 20.74 5.42
CA ARG A 55 2.62 20.35 4.06
C ARG A 55 3.34 18.99 4.02
N GLY A 56 4.22 18.72 4.98
CA GLY A 56 4.91 17.44 5.09
C GLY A 56 3.95 16.27 5.31
N VAL A 57 3.00 16.43 6.24
CA VAL A 57 1.96 15.43 6.53
C VAL A 57 1.08 15.19 5.31
N MET A 58 0.59 16.25 4.69
CA MET A 58 -0.24 16.15 3.49
C MET A 58 0.51 15.48 2.34
N GLY A 59 1.73 15.93 2.05
CA GLY A 59 2.55 15.43 0.96
C GLY A 59 2.92 13.95 1.14
N LEU A 60 3.35 13.56 2.34
CA LEU A 60 3.69 12.17 2.62
C LEU A 60 2.46 11.26 2.60
N THR A 61 1.32 11.73 3.12
CA THR A 61 0.05 10.99 3.04
C THR A 61 -0.35 10.77 1.58
N ALA A 62 -0.36 11.83 0.77
CA ALA A 62 -0.72 11.74 -0.64
C ALA A 62 0.21 10.78 -1.40
N LEU A 63 1.53 10.86 -1.16
CA LEU A 63 2.51 9.99 -1.77
C LEU A 63 2.25 8.51 -1.42
N LEU A 64 2.06 8.20 -0.13
CA LEU A 64 1.83 6.83 0.33
C LEU A 64 0.50 6.28 -0.16
N VAL A 65 -0.57 7.09 -0.17
CA VAL A 65 -1.89 6.69 -0.67
C VAL A 65 -1.84 6.40 -2.17
N VAL A 66 -1.33 7.33 -2.97
CA VAL A 66 -1.23 7.15 -4.44
C VAL A 66 -0.33 5.96 -4.77
N GLY A 67 0.79 5.81 -4.06
CA GLY A 67 1.69 4.68 -4.20
C GLY A 67 1.01 3.34 -3.89
N ALA A 68 0.32 3.25 -2.74
CA ALA A 68 -0.38 2.03 -2.35
C ALA A 68 -1.52 1.69 -3.31
N MET A 69 -2.27 2.69 -3.80
CA MET A 69 -3.32 2.48 -4.81
C MET A 69 -2.73 1.99 -6.13
N ALA A 70 -1.66 2.62 -6.62
CA ALA A 70 -0.99 2.19 -7.85
C ALA A 70 -0.45 0.75 -7.70
N ALA A 71 0.19 0.44 -6.57
CA ALA A 71 0.66 -0.91 -6.28
C ALA A 71 -0.49 -1.92 -6.23
N ALA A 72 -1.63 -1.57 -5.60
CA ALA A 72 -2.80 -2.44 -5.57
C ALA A 72 -3.35 -2.77 -6.97
N VAL A 73 -3.31 -1.82 -7.90
CA VAL A 73 -3.74 -2.04 -9.29
C VAL A 73 -2.71 -2.87 -10.07
N ILE A 74 -1.42 -2.66 -9.81
CA ILE A 74 -0.33 -3.35 -10.53
C ILE A 74 -0.17 -4.80 -10.04
N THR A 75 -0.34 -5.05 -8.74
CA THR A 75 -0.11 -6.37 -8.12
C THR A 75 -1.40 -7.11 -7.74
N GLY A 76 -2.56 -6.53 -8.06
CA GLY A 76 -3.89 -7.04 -7.71
C GLY A 76 -4.52 -7.91 -8.79
#